data_AF-A0A978SZ09-F1
#
_entry.id   AF-A0A978SZ09-F1
#
_cell.length_a   1.000
_cell.length_b   1.000
_cell.length_c   1.000
_cell.angle_alpha   90.00
_cell.angle_beta   90.00
_cell.angle_gamma   90.00
#
_symmetry.space_group_name_H-M   'P 1'
#
loop_
_entity.id
_entity.type
_entity.pdbx_description
1 polymer ?
#
loop_
_entity_poly.entity_id
_entity_poly.type
_entity_poly.pdbx_seq_one_letter_code
_entity_poly.pdbx_strand_id
1 'polypeptide(L)'
;MAKILAEQRNELYLQEAARSGIHKPILAALYLAHNQPALVDGETGLGISPANRISLEEVNTLPKQIYYAANTIRSLSESLAVQGWTASDFWHADKGCYTEKFIKAVAAGYAAPANDTSAARLETCDSERLLQAYLQDYSADCAEIKDFPKSQVYLDGALKTLVSQLPRYYMGLPYQREGLLQAACIWNRWYTPTEALAKLKETLPQEKNINDESHIDRQLLQFIEQIPNNYSEYPHQREALLRLTQLWRQLESREAAIVSLKQNTSPEPSLTILDAALIAFCQRVLQEYRGQAKERNALVEAIRIWRQLESRTAALVSLGINIEILEAGKNEPAVLINTAAQLDREILDFVRRIPIDYKELDYQREAALALVQLWRQQATKEQAIQSLVEDLKQMNLARKGSLEAPPIPFAYPQQRPERWTPDNLQMHAPIIPDGTFTWAEATRAGIYMPTDIATVNAIVRIAELAERARARLGRCFYIIDWYYPRNSDHRQSSHPENSRHAVGDAIVFYCDGLSANQVYWFLDPWWPGGLGRYTDYPYLTYIDARSYRSRWVH
;
A
#
# COMPACT_ATOMS: atom_id res chain seq x y z
N MET A 1 13.67 14.69 -26.65
CA MET A 1 13.17 14.20 -25.33
C MET A 1 11.65 14.19 -25.39
N ALA A 2 10.99 13.23 -24.73
CA ALA A 2 9.54 13.16 -24.74
C ALA A 2 8.97 14.26 -23.83
N LYS A 3 7.94 14.97 -24.32
CA LYS A 3 7.21 16.00 -23.58
C LYS A 3 6.56 15.37 -22.34
N ILE A 4 6.62 16.04 -21.18
CA ILE A 4 5.99 15.55 -19.95
C ILE A 4 4.47 15.55 -20.15
N LEU A 5 3.82 14.43 -19.81
CA LEU A 5 2.38 14.29 -19.95
C LEU A 5 1.62 15.25 -19.03
N ALA A 6 0.40 15.63 -19.39
CA ALA A 6 -0.40 16.56 -18.60
C ALA A 6 -0.62 16.07 -17.15
N GLU A 7 -0.85 14.77 -16.98
CA GLU A 7 -1.01 14.12 -15.66
C GLU A 7 0.26 14.24 -14.81
N GLN A 8 1.43 13.90 -15.38
CA GLN A 8 2.73 14.02 -14.70
C GLN A 8 3.04 15.47 -14.29
N ARG A 9 2.64 16.46 -15.11
CA ARG A 9 2.77 17.87 -14.71
C ARG A 9 1.86 18.23 -13.55
N ASN A 10 0.62 17.74 -13.55
CA ASN A 10 -0.31 17.97 -12.46
C ASN A 10 0.20 17.35 -11.14
N GLU A 11 0.79 16.16 -11.19
CA GLU A 11 1.46 15.54 -10.03
C GLU A 11 2.58 16.42 -9.46
N LEU A 12 3.42 17.00 -10.33
CA LEU A 12 4.48 17.94 -9.91
C LEU A 12 3.89 19.19 -9.26
N TYR A 13 2.79 19.74 -9.81
CA TYR A 13 2.11 20.89 -9.20
C TYR A 13 1.56 20.54 -7.82
N LEU A 14 0.91 19.37 -7.66
CA LEU A 14 0.37 18.91 -6.39
C LEU A 14 1.47 18.71 -5.34
N GLN A 15 2.57 18.06 -5.71
CA GLN A 15 3.71 17.82 -4.83
C GLN A 15 4.32 19.13 -4.33
N GLU A 16 4.61 20.07 -5.24
CA GLU A 16 5.29 21.32 -4.91
C GLU A 16 4.36 22.31 -4.18
N ALA A 17 3.07 22.31 -4.51
CA ALA A 17 2.07 23.08 -3.79
C ALA A 17 1.91 22.60 -2.33
N ALA A 18 1.79 21.28 -2.14
CA ALA A 18 1.69 20.68 -0.81
C ALA A 18 2.96 20.94 0.03
N ARG A 19 4.15 20.85 -0.57
CA ARG A 19 5.42 21.14 0.11
C ARG A 19 5.53 22.59 0.58
N SER A 20 5.15 23.53 -0.28
CA SER A 20 5.34 24.96 -0.03
C SER A 20 4.19 25.64 0.73
N GLY A 21 3.03 24.99 0.84
CA GLY A 21 1.83 25.56 1.46
C GLY A 21 1.16 26.62 0.59
N ILE A 22 1.07 26.37 -0.72
CA ILE A 22 0.33 27.24 -1.65
C ILE A 22 -0.79 26.45 -2.30
N HIS A 23 -1.78 27.15 -2.85
CA HIS A 23 -2.89 26.50 -3.52
C HIS A 23 -2.49 26.08 -4.94
N LYS A 24 -2.49 24.77 -5.21
CA LYS A 24 -1.99 24.15 -6.46
C LYS A 24 -2.38 24.88 -7.76
N PRO A 25 -3.63 25.34 -7.95
CA PRO A 25 -4.03 25.98 -9.21
C PRO A 25 -3.17 27.17 -9.64
N ILE A 26 -2.46 27.84 -8.72
CA ILE A 26 -1.56 28.94 -9.09
C ILE A 26 -0.37 28.49 -9.95
N LEU A 27 0.15 27.27 -9.74
CA LEU A 27 1.28 26.75 -10.51
C LEU A 27 0.86 26.38 -11.93
N ALA A 28 -0.29 25.72 -12.07
CA ALA A 28 -0.90 25.45 -13.36
C ALA A 28 -1.22 26.75 -14.12
N ALA A 29 -1.73 27.76 -13.41
CA ALA A 29 -2.03 29.06 -13.99
C ALA A 29 -0.77 29.80 -14.46
N LEU A 30 0.31 29.79 -13.68
CA LEU A 30 1.59 30.40 -14.07
C LEU A 30 2.18 29.76 -15.32
N TYR A 31 2.11 28.42 -15.42
CA TYR A 31 2.55 27.69 -16.61
C TYR A 31 1.79 28.17 -17.86
N LEU A 32 0.46 28.29 -17.76
CA LEU A 32 -0.39 28.73 -18.88
C LEU A 32 -0.27 30.22 -19.19
N ALA A 33 -0.07 31.07 -18.19
CA ALA A 33 0.02 32.52 -18.35
C ALA A 33 1.36 32.97 -18.92
N HIS A 34 2.46 32.35 -18.48
CA HIS A 34 3.79 32.65 -18.99
C HIS A 34 4.12 31.89 -20.27
N ASN A 35 4.03 30.55 -20.24
CA ASN A 35 4.48 29.69 -21.33
C ASN A 35 5.93 30.01 -21.79
N GLN A 36 6.79 30.42 -20.84
CA GLN A 36 8.19 30.82 -21.05
C GLN A 36 8.94 30.82 -19.71
N PRO A 37 10.28 30.72 -19.68
CA PRO A 37 11.21 30.60 -20.81
C PRO A 37 11.12 29.23 -21.51
N ALA A 38 11.73 29.09 -22.69
CA ALA A 38 11.98 27.77 -23.28
C ALA A 38 13.07 27.05 -22.47
N LEU A 39 12.84 25.79 -22.13
CA LEU A 39 13.66 25.00 -21.21
C LEU A 39 14.47 23.94 -21.96
N VAL A 40 15.55 23.44 -21.35
CA VAL A 40 16.44 22.45 -22.00
C VAL A 40 15.82 21.06 -22.15
N ASP A 41 14.78 20.76 -21.38
CA ASP A 41 13.99 19.53 -21.49
C ASP A 41 12.94 19.59 -22.62
N GLY A 42 12.84 20.72 -23.32
CA GLY A 42 11.88 20.94 -24.42
C GLY A 42 10.50 21.43 -23.95
N GLU A 43 10.34 21.71 -22.65
CA GLU A 43 9.14 22.34 -22.09
C GLU A 43 9.26 23.88 -22.10
N THR A 44 8.18 24.52 -21.66
CA THR A 44 8.12 25.96 -21.36
C THR A 44 7.97 26.17 -19.85
N GLY A 45 8.57 27.24 -19.32
CA GLY A 45 8.59 27.55 -17.90
C GLY A 45 7.37 28.29 -17.36
N LEU A 46 7.42 28.55 -16.06
CA LEU A 46 6.40 29.25 -15.27
C LEU A 46 6.74 30.74 -15.06
N GLY A 47 7.64 31.29 -15.88
CA GLY A 47 8.12 32.66 -15.73
C GLY A 47 9.15 32.86 -14.61
N ILE A 48 9.89 31.81 -14.24
CA ILE A 48 10.91 31.89 -13.20
C ILE A 48 12.30 32.15 -13.81
N SER A 49 12.98 33.16 -13.26
CA SER A 49 14.32 33.57 -13.64
C SER A 49 15.30 33.48 -12.46
N PRO A 50 16.60 33.28 -12.71
CA PRO A 50 17.65 33.24 -11.68
C PRO A 50 17.65 34.47 -10.76
N ALA A 51 17.76 34.25 -9.44
CA ALA A 51 17.93 35.29 -8.43
C ALA A 51 18.54 34.72 -7.14
N ASN A 52 19.08 35.56 -6.25
CA ASN A 52 19.46 35.20 -4.87
C ASN A 52 20.30 33.91 -4.72
N ARG A 53 21.29 33.75 -5.60
CA ARG A 53 22.22 32.58 -5.72
C ARG A 53 21.68 31.37 -6.47
N ILE A 54 20.45 31.42 -6.96
CA ILE A 54 19.90 30.43 -7.87
C ILE A 54 20.46 30.72 -9.26
N SER A 55 21.13 29.74 -9.85
CA SER A 55 21.73 29.80 -11.18
C SER A 55 20.71 29.56 -12.30
N LEU A 56 21.10 29.85 -13.55
CA LEU A 56 20.28 29.53 -14.71
C LEU A 56 20.02 28.04 -14.83
N GLU A 57 21.04 27.20 -14.60
CA GLU A 57 20.94 25.74 -14.67
C GLU A 57 19.89 25.21 -13.68
N GLU A 58 19.83 25.78 -12.49
CA GLU A 58 18.88 25.40 -11.45
C GLU A 58 17.43 25.66 -11.81
N VAL A 59 17.12 26.56 -12.75
CA VAL A 59 15.74 26.87 -13.17
C VAL A 59 15.45 26.44 -14.61
N ASN A 60 16.33 25.67 -15.26
CA ASN A 60 16.26 25.40 -16.70
C ASN A 60 15.45 24.14 -17.09
N THR A 61 14.71 23.54 -16.16
CA THR A 61 13.84 22.38 -16.41
C THR A 61 12.47 22.62 -15.78
N LEU A 62 11.42 21.99 -16.31
CA LEU A 62 10.06 22.22 -15.84
C LEU A 62 9.88 21.86 -14.36
N PRO A 63 10.36 20.71 -13.84
CA PRO A 63 10.26 20.41 -12.40
C PRO A 63 10.92 21.48 -11.53
N LYS A 64 12.03 22.06 -11.99
CA LYS A 64 12.71 23.15 -11.27
C LYS A 64 11.97 24.49 -11.36
N GLN A 65 11.42 24.82 -12.52
CA GLN A 65 10.54 25.98 -12.66
C GLN A 65 9.37 25.90 -11.67
N ILE A 66 8.76 24.72 -11.53
CA ILE A 66 7.66 24.48 -10.58
C ILE A 66 8.14 24.63 -9.13
N TYR A 67 9.25 23.98 -8.77
CA TYR A 67 9.83 24.06 -7.42
C TYR A 67 10.11 25.51 -6.99
N TYR A 68 10.78 26.28 -7.84
CA TYR A 68 11.11 27.67 -7.52
C TYR A 68 9.92 28.61 -7.64
N ALA A 69 8.96 28.36 -8.54
CA ALA A 69 7.70 29.10 -8.56
C ALA A 69 6.96 28.95 -7.24
N ALA A 70 6.89 27.72 -6.71
CA ALA A 70 6.22 27.44 -5.45
C ALA A 70 6.86 28.21 -4.27
N ASN A 71 8.19 28.17 -4.16
CA ASN A 71 8.93 28.95 -3.15
C ASN A 71 8.76 30.46 -3.33
N THR A 72 8.73 30.94 -4.59
CA THR A 72 8.62 32.38 -4.91
C THR A 72 7.24 32.92 -4.56
N ILE A 73 6.16 32.18 -4.84
CA ILE A 73 4.81 32.54 -4.41
C ILE A 73 4.69 32.55 -2.88
N ARG A 74 5.32 31.57 -2.21
CA ARG A 74 5.37 31.54 -0.74
C ARG A 74 6.07 32.78 -0.18
N SER A 75 7.25 33.13 -0.72
CA SER A 75 8.02 34.31 -0.32
C SER A 75 7.27 35.63 -0.58
N LEU A 76 6.61 35.75 -1.74
CA LEU A 76 5.73 36.89 -2.06
C LEU A 76 4.61 37.03 -1.03
N SER A 77 3.92 35.94 -0.68
CA SER A 77 2.81 35.99 0.29
C SER A 77 3.27 36.50 1.67
N GLU A 78 4.46 36.11 2.11
CA GLU A 78 5.06 36.57 3.38
C GLU A 78 5.44 38.05 3.30
N SER A 79 6.08 38.46 2.21
CA SER A 79 6.44 39.86 1.98
C SER A 79 5.20 40.77 2.00
N LEU A 80 4.11 40.36 1.38
CA LEU A 80 2.85 41.11 1.37
C LEU A 80 2.21 41.16 2.77
N ALA A 81 2.27 40.06 3.54
CA ALA A 81 1.78 40.04 4.91
C ALA A 81 2.58 41.01 5.82
N VAL A 82 3.91 41.06 5.67
CA VAL A 82 4.77 42.05 6.35
C VAL A 82 4.43 43.49 5.93
N GLN A 83 3.99 43.70 4.69
CA GLN A 83 3.49 44.99 4.19
C GLN A 83 2.06 45.32 4.65
N GLY A 84 1.46 44.51 5.54
CA GLY A 84 0.16 44.77 6.14
C GLY A 84 -1.04 44.17 5.39
N TRP A 85 -0.81 43.27 4.43
CA TRP A 85 -1.91 42.51 3.83
C TRP A 85 -2.54 41.58 4.86
N THR A 86 -3.87 41.56 4.88
CA THR A 86 -4.67 40.71 5.76
C THR A 86 -5.06 39.41 5.05
N ALA A 87 -5.55 38.42 5.80
CA ALA A 87 -5.97 37.13 5.23
C ALA A 87 -7.00 37.27 4.09
N SER A 88 -7.95 38.22 4.20
CA SER A 88 -8.97 38.48 3.18
C SER A 88 -8.42 39.17 1.92
N ASP A 89 -7.24 39.78 1.99
CA ASP A 89 -6.55 40.26 0.79
C ASP A 89 -5.96 39.10 -0.03
N PHE A 90 -5.62 37.98 0.62
CA PHE A 90 -5.09 36.79 -0.05
C PHE A 90 -6.18 35.83 -0.50
N TRP A 91 -7.21 35.61 0.32
CA TRP A 91 -8.12 34.48 0.18
C TRP A 91 -9.60 34.87 0.25
N HIS A 92 -10.40 34.35 -0.69
CA HIS A 92 -11.86 34.38 -0.61
C HIS A 92 -12.35 33.17 0.17
N ALA A 93 -12.62 33.35 1.47
CA ALA A 93 -13.10 32.27 2.36
C ALA A 93 -14.38 31.58 1.85
N ASP A 94 -15.30 32.34 1.25
CA ASP A 94 -16.52 31.76 0.68
C ASP A 94 -16.24 30.89 -0.54
N LYS A 95 -15.44 31.39 -1.48
CA LYS A 95 -15.15 30.70 -2.75
C LYS A 95 -14.07 29.61 -2.63
N GLY A 96 -13.26 29.63 -1.57
CA GLY A 96 -12.17 28.69 -1.37
C GLY A 96 -10.99 28.87 -2.30
N CYS A 97 -10.71 30.12 -2.72
CA CYS A 97 -9.68 30.41 -3.70
C CYS A 97 -8.98 31.75 -3.42
N TYR A 98 -7.81 31.98 -4.01
CA TYR A 98 -7.12 33.26 -3.98
C TYR A 98 -7.99 34.40 -4.53
N THR A 99 -7.82 35.60 -3.96
CA THR A 99 -8.50 36.80 -4.46
C THR A 99 -7.89 37.30 -5.77
N GLU A 100 -8.68 38.03 -6.53
CA GLU A 100 -8.18 38.77 -7.70
C GLU A 100 -7.05 39.75 -7.33
N LYS A 101 -7.10 40.33 -6.11
CA LYS A 101 -6.06 41.24 -5.61
C LYS A 101 -4.73 40.52 -5.48
N PHE A 102 -4.71 39.31 -4.92
CA PHE A 102 -3.50 38.51 -4.81
C PHE A 102 -3.02 38.01 -6.18
N ILE A 103 -3.91 37.53 -7.05
CA ILE A 103 -3.56 37.11 -8.41
C ILE A 103 -2.90 38.27 -9.20
N LYS A 104 -3.41 39.50 -9.07
CA LYS A 104 -2.79 40.69 -9.68
C LYS A 104 -1.39 40.98 -9.11
N ALA A 105 -1.19 40.77 -7.81
CA ALA A 105 0.14 40.92 -7.21
C ALA A 105 1.13 39.85 -7.71
N VAL A 106 0.66 38.61 -7.92
CA VAL A 106 1.47 37.55 -8.54
C VAL A 106 1.83 37.92 -9.98
N ALA A 107 0.86 38.37 -10.79
CA ALA A 107 1.08 38.74 -12.19
C ALA A 107 1.99 39.97 -12.37
N ALA A 108 2.08 40.84 -11.36
CA ALA A 108 3.00 41.98 -11.34
C ALA A 108 4.49 41.56 -11.22
N GLY A 109 4.77 40.26 -11.06
CA GLY A 109 6.12 39.74 -10.85
C GLY A 109 6.61 39.98 -9.42
N TYR A 110 7.70 39.31 -9.07
CA TYR A 110 8.29 39.41 -7.73
C TYR A 110 9.78 39.15 -7.77
N ALA A 111 10.55 40.01 -7.11
CA ALA A 111 11.96 39.81 -6.83
C ALA A 111 12.12 39.58 -5.33
N ALA A 112 12.39 38.33 -4.93
CA ALA A 112 12.56 37.99 -3.53
C ALA A 112 13.75 38.74 -2.91
N PRO A 113 13.70 39.08 -1.61
CA PRO A 113 14.83 39.68 -0.89
C PRO A 113 16.12 38.85 -1.01
N ALA A 114 17.28 39.51 -1.02
CA ALA A 114 18.58 38.86 -1.25
C ALA A 114 18.95 37.76 -0.23
N ASN A 115 18.32 37.77 0.95
CA ASN A 115 18.49 36.75 1.99
C ASN A 115 17.59 35.52 1.79
N ASP A 116 16.60 35.57 0.91
CA ASP A 116 15.78 34.42 0.56
C ASP A 116 16.43 33.64 -0.60
N THR A 117 17.37 32.78 -0.25
CA THR A 117 18.11 31.94 -1.20
C THR A 117 17.29 30.80 -1.82
N SER A 118 16.05 30.64 -1.37
CA SER A 118 15.14 29.57 -1.84
C SER A 118 14.12 30.06 -2.87
N ALA A 119 13.96 31.36 -3.00
CA ALA A 119 13.02 32.02 -3.89
C ALA A 119 13.76 32.68 -5.06
N ALA A 120 13.26 32.42 -6.26
CA ALA A 120 13.78 32.96 -7.51
C ALA A 120 13.07 34.29 -7.84
N ARG A 121 13.33 34.82 -9.04
CA ARG A 121 12.56 35.94 -9.58
C ARG A 121 11.37 35.40 -10.37
N LEU A 122 10.19 35.94 -10.08
CA LEU A 122 8.99 35.76 -10.90
C LEU A 122 8.88 36.95 -11.86
N GLU A 123 8.82 36.67 -13.16
CA GLU A 123 8.59 37.71 -14.17
C GLU A 123 7.13 38.17 -14.20
N THR A 124 6.88 39.29 -14.87
CA THR A 124 5.52 39.80 -15.08
C THR A 124 4.75 38.95 -16.10
N CYS A 125 3.44 38.84 -15.92
CA CYS A 125 2.53 38.25 -16.92
C CYS A 125 1.18 38.96 -16.97
N ASP A 126 0.33 38.53 -17.90
CA ASP A 126 -1.03 39.03 -18.04
C ASP A 126 -1.92 38.55 -16.88
N SER A 127 -2.42 39.50 -16.09
CA SER A 127 -3.20 39.20 -14.88
C SER A 127 -4.57 38.59 -15.16
N GLU A 128 -5.21 38.91 -16.28
CA GLU A 128 -6.52 38.36 -16.64
C GLU A 128 -6.38 36.91 -17.10
N ARG A 129 -5.37 36.63 -17.92
CA ARG A 129 -5.01 35.27 -18.33
C ARG A 129 -4.64 34.40 -17.14
N LEU A 130 -3.86 34.92 -16.20
CA LEU A 130 -3.50 34.21 -14.97
C LEU A 130 -4.74 33.87 -14.13
N LEU A 131 -5.63 34.85 -13.93
CA LEU A 131 -6.87 34.65 -13.17
C LEU A 131 -7.79 33.61 -13.83
N GLN A 132 -7.98 33.70 -15.14
CA GLN A 132 -8.80 32.75 -15.89
C GLN A 132 -8.26 31.32 -15.78
N ALA A 133 -6.95 31.15 -16.00
CA ALA A 133 -6.30 29.84 -15.89
C ALA A 133 -6.38 29.27 -14.47
N TYR A 134 -6.19 30.11 -13.45
CA TYR A 134 -6.32 29.74 -12.05
C TYR A 134 -7.73 29.24 -11.69
N LEU A 135 -8.77 29.97 -12.11
CA LEU A 135 -10.16 29.59 -11.84
C LEU A 135 -10.59 28.34 -12.62
N GLN A 136 -10.05 28.16 -13.83
CA GLN A 136 -10.32 26.97 -14.63
C GLN A 136 -9.75 25.70 -13.99
N ASP A 137 -8.48 25.75 -13.56
CA ASP A 137 -7.82 24.61 -12.89
C ASP A 137 -8.49 24.29 -11.54
N TYR A 138 -8.78 25.33 -10.74
CA TYR A 138 -9.53 25.17 -9.49
C TYR A 138 -10.91 24.52 -9.70
N SER A 139 -11.65 24.94 -10.72
CA SER A 139 -12.98 24.37 -11.01
C SER A 139 -12.90 22.90 -11.44
N ALA A 140 -11.84 22.51 -12.12
CA ALA A 140 -11.60 21.11 -12.49
C ALA A 140 -11.34 20.25 -11.25
N ASP A 141 -10.44 20.69 -10.36
CA ASP A 141 -10.15 19.98 -9.10
C ASP A 141 -11.42 19.80 -8.24
N CYS A 142 -12.25 20.84 -8.12
CA CYS A 142 -13.50 20.76 -7.37
C CYS A 142 -14.53 19.82 -8.00
N ALA A 143 -14.54 19.68 -9.33
CA ALA A 143 -15.51 18.85 -10.05
C ALA A 143 -15.21 17.34 -9.92
N GLU A 144 -13.95 16.97 -9.66
CA GLU A 144 -13.55 15.57 -9.45
C GLU A 144 -14.07 15.00 -8.12
N ILE A 145 -14.34 15.86 -7.13
CA ILE A 145 -14.77 15.44 -5.79
C ILE A 145 -16.29 15.54 -5.64
N LYS A 146 -16.90 14.40 -5.35
CA LYS A 146 -18.33 14.32 -5.05
C LYS A 146 -18.68 15.15 -3.81
N ASP A 147 -19.80 15.87 -3.89
CA ASP A 147 -20.35 16.69 -2.80
C ASP A 147 -19.44 17.84 -2.34
N PHE A 148 -18.55 18.32 -3.22
CA PHE A 148 -17.68 19.46 -2.91
C PHE A 148 -18.51 20.70 -2.49
N PRO A 149 -18.21 21.34 -1.34
CA PRO A 149 -19.01 22.45 -0.82
C PRO A 149 -19.00 23.69 -1.71
N LYS A 150 -20.19 24.23 -2.01
CA LYS A 150 -20.34 25.51 -2.73
C LYS A 150 -19.74 26.72 -2.00
N SER A 151 -19.67 26.65 -0.68
CA SER A 151 -19.10 27.68 0.19
C SER A 151 -18.14 27.03 1.18
N GLN A 152 -17.00 27.68 1.42
CA GLN A 152 -15.96 27.24 2.36
C GLN A 152 -15.82 28.12 3.61
N VAL A 153 -16.80 29.00 3.90
CA VAL A 153 -16.77 29.88 5.10
C VAL A 153 -16.57 29.09 6.41
N TYR A 154 -17.04 27.84 6.47
CA TYR A 154 -16.91 26.98 7.65
C TYR A 154 -15.47 26.46 7.88
N LEU A 155 -14.62 26.47 6.86
CA LEU A 155 -13.39 25.68 6.81
C LEU A 155 -12.40 26.07 7.90
N ASP A 156 -12.14 27.37 8.09
CA ASP A 156 -11.19 27.84 9.08
C ASP A 156 -11.62 27.52 10.52
N GLY A 157 -12.93 27.59 10.79
CA GLY A 157 -13.50 27.14 12.06
C GLY A 157 -13.31 25.64 12.28
N ALA A 158 -13.60 24.84 11.25
CA ALA A 158 -13.44 23.39 11.29
C ALA A 158 -11.98 22.96 11.51
N LEU A 159 -11.03 23.61 10.84
CA LEU A 159 -9.59 23.38 11.03
C LEU A 159 -9.16 23.70 12.47
N LYS A 160 -9.56 24.86 13.01
CA LYS A 160 -9.30 25.25 14.41
C LYS A 160 -9.85 24.23 15.40
N THR A 161 -11.09 23.76 15.19
CA THR A 161 -11.72 22.75 16.04
C THR A 161 -10.99 21.41 15.99
N LEU A 162 -10.54 20.97 14.82
CA LEU A 162 -9.78 19.73 14.65
C LEU A 162 -8.45 19.83 15.39
N VAL A 163 -7.63 20.87 15.12
CA VAL A 163 -6.29 20.97 15.69
C VAL A 163 -6.27 21.14 17.20
N SER A 164 -7.30 21.79 17.76
CA SER A 164 -7.44 21.96 19.21
C SER A 164 -7.65 20.64 19.96
N GLN A 165 -8.09 19.59 19.26
CA GLN A 165 -8.37 18.28 19.85
C GLN A 165 -7.28 17.25 19.53
N LEU A 166 -6.46 17.47 18.49
CA LEU A 166 -5.45 16.53 18.01
C LEU A 166 -4.56 15.94 19.11
N PRO A 167 -4.02 16.71 20.07
CA PRO A 167 -3.12 16.15 21.09
C PRO A 167 -3.75 15.02 21.90
N ARG A 168 -5.07 15.04 22.11
CA ARG A 168 -5.81 14.02 22.87
C ARG A 168 -5.94 12.69 22.11
N TYR A 169 -5.86 12.72 20.79
CA TYR A 169 -6.06 11.59 19.89
C TYR A 169 -4.78 11.18 19.16
N TYR A 170 -3.65 11.76 19.55
CA TYR A 170 -2.35 11.35 19.05
C TYR A 170 -1.95 10.01 19.66
N MET A 171 -1.82 9.01 18.80
CA MET A 171 -1.48 7.65 19.19
C MET A 171 -0.05 7.28 18.82
N GLY A 172 0.71 8.16 18.17
CA GLY A 172 2.09 7.89 17.74
C GLY A 172 2.19 7.04 16.47
N LEU A 173 1.14 7.01 15.66
CA LEU A 173 1.13 6.28 14.38
C LEU A 173 1.94 7.03 13.31
N PRO A 174 2.59 6.33 12.35
CA PRO A 174 3.46 6.97 11.36
C PRO A 174 2.78 8.09 10.56
N TYR A 175 1.57 7.88 10.08
CA TYR A 175 0.82 8.90 9.31
C TYR A 175 0.42 10.11 10.17
N GLN A 176 0.18 9.92 11.48
CA GLN A 176 -0.09 11.03 12.39
C GLN A 176 1.16 11.89 12.56
N ARG A 177 2.31 11.24 12.84
CA ARG A 177 3.61 11.92 12.95
C ARG A 177 3.96 12.66 11.66
N GLU A 178 3.79 12.01 10.52
CA GLU A 178 4.01 12.64 9.21
C GLU A 178 3.09 13.84 9.00
N GLY A 179 1.80 13.73 9.33
CA GLY A 179 0.86 14.85 9.28
C GLY A 179 1.32 16.05 10.09
N LEU A 180 1.72 15.84 11.35
CA LEU A 180 2.22 16.91 12.21
C LEU A 180 3.53 17.51 11.68
N LEU A 181 4.44 16.66 11.19
CA LEU A 181 5.73 17.09 10.65
C LEU A 181 5.54 17.95 9.40
N GLN A 182 4.68 17.53 8.46
CA GLN A 182 4.38 18.27 7.24
C GLN A 182 3.72 19.62 7.56
N ALA A 183 2.80 19.65 8.53
CA ALA A 183 2.21 20.90 9.02
C ALA A 183 3.29 21.85 9.56
N ALA A 184 4.21 21.33 10.38
CA ALA A 184 5.32 22.13 10.92
C ALA A 184 6.27 22.63 9.82
N CYS A 185 6.55 21.81 8.81
CA CYS A 185 7.36 22.19 7.65
C CYS A 185 6.74 23.37 6.90
N ILE A 186 5.46 23.26 6.53
CA ILE A 186 4.75 24.29 5.77
C ILE A 186 4.63 25.58 6.61
N TRP A 187 4.30 25.43 7.89
CA TRP A 187 4.11 26.55 8.81
C TRP A 187 5.39 27.37 9.01
N ASN A 188 6.53 26.69 9.17
CA ASN A 188 7.83 27.32 9.46
C ASN A 188 8.73 27.47 8.23
N ARG A 189 8.24 27.10 7.04
CA ARG A 189 8.99 27.17 5.78
C ARG A 189 10.25 26.31 5.77
N TRP A 190 10.19 25.13 6.37
CA TRP A 190 11.24 24.10 6.26
C TRP A 190 10.97 23.28 5.00
N TYR A 191 11.76 23.51 3.95
CA TYR A 191 11.44 23.00 2.61
C TYR A 191 11.73 21.50 2.45
N THR A 192 12.39 20.87 3.42
CA THR A 192 12.66 19.44 3.42
C THR A 192 12.36 18.79 4.78
N PRO A 193 11.92 17.52 4.81
CA PRO A 193 11.77 16.77 6.06
C PRO A 193 13.09 16.66 6.84
N THR A 194 14.22 16.56 6.15
CA THR A 194 15.55 16.49 6.78
C THR A 194 15.88 17.79 7.52
N GLU A 195 15.60 18.94 6.93
CA GLU A 195 15.74 20.26 7.57
C GLU A 195 14.84 20.37 8.80
N ALA A 196 13.57 19.98 8.66
CA ALA A 196 12.62 20.01 9.77
C ALA A 196 13.08 19.12 10.94
N LEU A 197 13.55 17.91 10.65
CA LEU A 197 14.10 17.01 11.67
C LEU A 197 15.36 17.58 12.32
N ALA A 198 16.24 18.23 11.56
CA ALA A 198 17.40 18.91 12.13
C ALA A 198 16.98 20.03 13.09
N LYS A 199 16.03 20.88 12.68
CA LYS A 199 15.49 21.98 13.50
C LYS A 199 14.77 21.51 14.76
N LEU A 200 13.96 20.46 14.66
CA LEU A 200 13.28 19.87 15.81
C LEU A 200 14.25 19.16 16.77
N LYS A 201 15.41 18.71 16.29
CA LYS A 201 16.46 18.12 17.14
C LYS A 201 17.34 19.15 17.84
N GLU A 202 17.58 20.32 17.22
CA GLU A 202 18.35 21.43 17.81
C GLU A 202 17.74 21.93 19.13
N THR A 203 16.43 21.75 19.35
CA THR A 203 15.72 22.17 20.57
C THR A 203 15.77 21.14 21.71
N LEU A 204 16.38 19.97 21.51
CA LEU A 204 16.46 18.89 22.50
C LEU A 204 17.79 18.93 23.30
N PRO A 205 17.78 18.59 24.61
CA PRO A 205 19.01 18.47 25.39
C PRO A 205 19.93 17.36 24.82
N GLN A 206 21.23 17.63 24.71
CA GLN A 206 22.22 16.82 23.96
C GLN A 206 22.48 15.39 24.47
N GLU A 207 21.94 14.97 25.63
CA GLU A 207 22.39 13.76 26.33
C GLU A 207 21.55 12.48 26.13
N LYS A 208 20.60 12.43 25.19
CA LYS A 208 19.77 11.22 25.02
C LYS A 208 19.70 10.71 23.59
N ASN A 209 19.61 9.38 23.50
CA ASN A 209 19.69 8.55 22.30
C ASN A 209 18.86 9.14 21.14
N ILE A 210 19.54 9.69 20.12
CA ILE A 210 18.96 10.47 19.00
C ILE A 210 18.02 9.63 18.09
N ASN A 211 17.96 8.32 18.32
CA ASN A 211 17.17 7.36 17.54
C ASN A 211 15.79 7.05 18.13
N ASP A 212 15.41 7.65 19.26
CA ASP A 212 14.06 7.48 19.81
C ASP A 212 13.10 8.52 19.20
N GLU A 213 12.28 8.07 18.22
CA GLU A 213 11.28 8.91 17.53
C GLU A 213 10.27 9.56 18.50
N SER A 214 10.10 9.02 19.72
CA SER A 214 9.18 9.57 20.73
C SER A 214 9.56 10.99 21.19
N HIS A 215 10.81 11.42 20.99
CA HIS A 215 11.23 12.78 21.34
C HIS A 215 10.76 13.84 20.33
N ILE A 216 10.66 13.49 19.05
CA ILE A 216 10.13 14.37 18.01
C ILE A 216 8.64 14.61 18.26
N ASP A 217 7.92 13.57 18.67
CA ASP A 217 6.49 13.62 18.95
C ASP A 217 6.12 14.71 19.96
N ARG A 218 6.92 14.88 21.03
CA ARG A 218 6.68 15.93 22.03
C ARG A 218 6.78 17.33 21.42
N GLN A 219 7.79 17.59 20.59
CA GLN A 219 7.98 18.89 19.94
C GLN A 219 6.85 19.17 18.94
N LEU A 220 6.44 18.16 18.18
CA LEU A 220 5.31 18.26 17.25
C LEU A 220 3.99 18.54 17.98
N LEU A 221 3.73 17.89 19.12
CA LEU A 221 2.54 18.15 19.93
C LEU A 221 2.54 19.57 20.51
N GLN A 222 3.68 20.04 21.04
CA GLN A 222 3.82 21.42 21.51
C GLN A 222 3.57 22.45 20.42
N PHE A 223 4.07 22.19 19.19
CA PHE A 223 3.80 23.02 18.03
C PHE A 223 2.29 23.09 17.73
N ILE A 224 1.60 21.95 17.67
CA ILE A 224 0.16 21.90 17.39
C ILE A 224 -0.68 22.57 18.47
N GLU A 225 -0.32 22.44 19.74
CA GLU A 225 -1.01 23.09 20.87
C GLU A 225 -1.00 24.63 20.77
N GLN A 226 0.00 25.20 20.10
CA GLN A 226 0.12 26.66 19.91
C GLN A 226 -0.66 27.18 18.69
N ILE A 227 -1.01 26.32 17.74
CA ILE A 227 -1.65 26.72 16.48
C ILE A 227 -2.97 27.47 16.69
N PRO A 228 -3.93 27.04 17.54
CA PRO A 228 -5.21 27.74 17.68
C PRO A 228 -5.07 29.23 18.00
N ASN A 229 -4.05 29.61 18.78
CA ASN A 229 -3.78 30.99 19.19
C ASN A 229 -3.01 31.78 18.13
N ASN A 230 -2.26 31.10 17.26
CA ASN A 230 -1.37 31.71 16.25
C ASN A 230 -1.93 31.61 14.82
N TYR A 231 -3.10 31.01 14.63
CA TYR A 231 -3.75 30.88 13.33
C TYR A 231 -4.45 32.19 12.95
N SER A 232 -3.90 32.86 11.94
CA SER A 232 -4.36 34.14 11.39
C SER A 232 -4.93 33.99 9.98
N GLU A 233 -5.35 32.78 9.59
CA GLU A 233 -6.09 32.51 8.34
C GLU A 233 -5.30 32.80 7.04
N TYR A 234 -3.98 32.97 7.13
CA TYR A 234 -3.13 33.11 5.95
C TYR A 234 -3.09 31.81 5.14
N PRO A 235 -2.93 31.90 3.80
CA PRO A 235 -3.01 30.72 2.93
C PRO A 235 -2.13 29.55 3.35
N HIS A 236 -0.86 29.79 3.68
CA HIS A 236 0.07 28.74 4.10
C HIS A 236 -0.34 28.04 5.40
N GLN A 237 -0.96 28.76 6.35
CA GLN A 237 -1.44 28.17 7.59
C GLN A 237 -2.63 27.24 7.27
N ARG A 238 -3.54 27.69 6.40
CA ARG A 238 -4.66 26.88 5.92
C ARG A 238 -4.19 25.63 5.19
N GLU A 239 -3.25 25.77 4.26
CA GLU A 239 -2.68 24.64 3.52
C GLU A 239 -1.91 23.67 4.44
N ALA A 240 -1.20 24.18 5.45
CA ALA A 240 -0.57 23.33 6.48
C ALA A 240 -1.60 22.46 7.22
N LEU A 241 -2.73 23.06 7.63
CA LEU A 241 -3.77 22.34 8.38
C LEU A 241 -4.63 21.44 7.49
N LEU A 242 -4.82 21.79 6.22
CA LEU A 242 -5.44 20.92 5.22
C LEU A 242 -4.56 19.70 4.95
N ARG A 243 -3.25 19.89 4.78
CA ARG A 243 -2.30 18.79 4.59
C ARG A 243 -2.24 17.88 5.82
N LEU A 244 -2.26 18.47 7.01
CA LEU A 244 -2.38 17.73 8.27
C LEU A 244 -3.65 16.88 8.29
N THR A 245 -4.80 17.47 7.95
CA THR A 245 -6.08 16.76 7.93
C THR A 245 -6.08 15.64 6.89
N GLN A 246 -5.55 15.89 5.70
CA GLN A 246 -5.41 14.90 4.63
C GLN A 246 -4.63 13.68 5.13
N LEU A 247 -3.44 13.88 5.70
CA LEU A 247 -2.59 12.79 6.18
C LEU A 247 -3.15 12.11 7.43
N TRP A 248 -3.68 12.89 8.38
CA TRP A 248 -4.26 12.36 9.62
C TRP A 248 -5.47 11.45 9.35
N ARG A 249 -6.26 11.77 8.32
CA ARG A 249 -7.43 10.99 7.90
C ARG A 249 -7.16 10.04 6.74
N GLN A 250 -5.91 9.95 6.26
CA GLN A 250 -5.50 9.12 5.13
C GLN A 250 -6.36 9.34 3.87
N LEU A 251 -6.61 10.61 3.55
CA LEU A 251 -7.46 11.02 2.41
C LEU A 251 -6.62 11.19 1.14
N GLU A 252 -7.22 10.85 0.00
CA GLU A 252 -6.55 10.86 -1.31
C GLU A 252 -6.14 12.27 -1.76
N SER A 253 -6.90 13.31 -1.39
CA SER A 253 -6.67 14.69 -1.85
C SER A 253 -6.94 15.76 -0.79
N ARG A 254 -6.48 16.98 -1.09
CA ARG A 254 -6.77 18.20 -0.31
C ARG A 254 -8.27 18.49 -0.30
N GLU A 255 -8.93 18.34 -1.44
CA GLU A 255 -10.35 18.59 -1.62
C GLU A 255 -11.20 17.56 -0.84
N ALA A 256 -10.76 16.30 -0.78
CA ALA A 256 -11.34 15.29 0.11
C ALA A 256 -11.18 15.68 1.59
N ALA A 257 -10.06 16.30 1.99
CA ALA A 257 -9.88 16.82 3.34
C ALA A 257 -10.90 17.92 3.67
N ILE A 258 -11.14 18.86 2.75
CA ILE A 258 -12.18 19.90 2.88
C ILE A 258 -13.56 19.27 3.09
N VAL A 259 -13.95 18.33 2.22
CA VAL A 259 -15.25 17.64 2.34
C VAL A 259 -15.38 16.90 3.66
N SER A 260 -14.32 16.21 4.10
CA SER A 260 -14.32 15.48 5.36
C SER A 260 -14.54 16.39 6.58
N LEU A 261 -14.00 17.61 6.57
CA LEU A 261 -14.11 18.58 7.66
C LEU A 261 -15.52 19.13 7.81
N LYS A 262 -16.27 19.20 6.69
CA LYS A 262 -17.69 19.58 6.72
C LYS A 262 -18.55 18.54 7.43
N GLN A 263 -18.20 17.27 7.29
CA GLN A 263 -18.97 16.14 7.84
C GLN A 263 -18.62 15.90 9.31
N ASN A 264 -17.34 15.99 9.65
CA ASN A 264 -16.85 15.69 10.99
C ASN A 264 -15.57 16.51 11.26
N THR A 265 -15.48 17.19 12.41
CA THR A 265 -14.28 17.92 12.85
C THR A 265 -13.49 17.18 13.94
N SER A 266 -13.96 16.02 14.40
CA SER A 266 -13.25 15.19 15.36
C SER A 266 -11.96 14.62 14.75
N PRO A 267 -10.82 14.69 15.45
CA PRO A 267 -9.59 14.00 15.04
C PRO A 267 -9.58 12.52 15.46
N GLU A 268 -10.65 12.01 16.08
CA GLU A 268 -10.76 10.62 16.48
C GLU A 268 -10.51 9.69 15.29
N PRO A 269 -9.52 8.79 15.37
CA PRO A 269 -9.23 7.87 14.29
C PRO A 269 -10.38 6.90 14.06
N SER A 270 -10.71 6.64 12.79
CA SER A 270 -11.64 5.57 12.45
C SER A 270 -11.03 4.22 12.83
N LEU A 271 -11.86 3.28 13.33
CA LEU A 271 -11.40 1.92 13.65
C LEU A 271 -10.86 1.16 12.42
N THR A 272 -11.19 1.61 11.21
CA THR A 272 -10.66 1.08 9.94
C THR A 272 -9.13 1.07 9.89
N ILE A 273 -8.45 1.99 10.57
CA ILE A 273 -6.97 2.00 10.62
C ILE A 273 -6.39 0.73 11.28
N LEU A 274 -7.19 0.04 12.09
CA LEU A 274 -6.77 -1.15 12.82
C LEU A 274 -7.00 -2.43 12.01
N ASP A 275 -7.63 -2.37 10.85
CA ASP A 275 -8.01 -3.57 10.07
C ASP A 275 -6.81 -4.44 9.74
N ALA A 276 -5.68 -3.83 9.37
CA ALA A 276 -4.43 -4.57 9.14
C ALA A 276 -3.96 -5.33 10.39
N ALA A 277 -4.01 -4.69 11.57
CA ALA A 277 -3.62 -5.32 12.83
C ALA A 277 -4.63 -6.39 13.27
N LEU A 278 -5.93 -6.16 13.05
CA LEU A 278 -7.00 -7.13 13.33
C LEU A 278 -6.83 -8.40 12.49
N ILE A 279 -6.61 -8.27 11.18
CA ILE A 279 -6.39 -9.42 10.29
C ILE A 279 -5.08 -10.13 10.63
N ALA A 280 -4.01 -9.37 10.90
CA ALA A 280 -2.75 -9.96 11.33
C ALA A 280 -2.91 -10.78 12.62
N PHE A 281 -3.67 -10.26 13.59
CA PHE A 281 -3.99 -10.94 14.82
C PHE A 281 -4.77 -12.25 14.55
N CYS A 282 -5.83 -12.20 13.75
CA CYS A 282 -6.61 -13.39 13.39
C CYS A 282 -5.76 -14.48 12.72
N GLN A 283 -4.79 -14.10 11.88
CA GLN A 283 -3.87 -15.08 11.28
C GLN A 283 -2.91 -15.72 12.29
N ARG A 284 -2.42 -14.93 13.27
CA ARG A 284 -1.51 -15.41 14.32
C ARG A 284 -2.21 -16.33 15.34
N VAL A 285 -3.50 -16.11 15.60
CA VAL A 285 -4.31 -16.95 16.50
C VAL A 285 -4.21 -18.44 16.13
N LEU A 286 -4.14 -18.79 14.84
CA LEU A 286 -4.00 -20.18 14.39
C LEU A 286 -2.72 -20.85 14.88
N GLN A 287 -1.63 -20.10 15.05
CA GLN A 287 -0.33 -20.61 15.49
C GLN A 287 -0.25 -20.70 17.02
N GLU A 288 -1.02 -19.87 17.72
CA GLU A 288 -1.00 -19.76 19.18
C GLU A 288 -2.06 -20.62 19.88
N TYR A 289 -3.05 -21.13 19.14
CA TYR A 289 -4.17 -21.90 19.68
C TYR A 289 -3.72 -23.21 20.36
N ARG A 290 -4.17 -23.42 21.61
CA ARG A 290 -3.83 -24.61 22.43
C ARG A 290 -5.06 -25.38 22.88
N GLY A 291 -6.26 -25.01 22.43
CA GLY A 291 -7.50 -25.63 22.87
C GLY A 291 -7.83 -25.32 24.33
N GLN A 292 -7.52 -24.11 24.81
CA GLN A 292 -7.91 -23.69 26.16
C GLN A 292 -9.35 -23.17 26.19
N ALA A 293 -10.00 -23.24 27.35
CA ALA A 293 -11.39 -22.78 27.51
C ALA A 293 -11.56 -21.28 27.17
N LYS A 294 -10.58 -20.44 27.55
CA LYS A 294 -10.58 -19.01 27.25
C LYS A 294 -10.46 -18.73 25.74
N GLU A 295 -9.57 -19.45 25.06
CA GLU A 295 -9.36 -19.37 23.61
C GLU A 295 -10.63 -19.76 22.83
N ARG A 296 -11.24 -20.90 23.21
CA ARG A 296 -12.54 -21.33 22.65
C ARG A 296 -13.62 -20.28 22.88
N ASN A 297 -13.69 -19.71 24.09
CA ASN A 297 -14.69 -18.69 24.40
C ASN A 297 -14.52 -17.44 23.53
N ALA A 298 -13.29 -16.92 23.41
CA ALA A 298 -12.99 -15.76 22.57
C ALA A 298 -13.40 -15.99 21.11
N LEU A 299 -13.08 -17.17 20.57
CA LEU A 299 -13.38 -17.53 19.19
C LEU A 299 -14.87 -17.79 18.92
N VAL A 300 -15.57 -18.45 19.84
CA VAL A 300 -17.03 -18.63 19.73
C VAL A 300 -17.75 -17.29 19.77
N GLU A 301 -17.29 -16.36 20.62
CA GLU A 301 -17.88 -15.02 20.69
C GLU A 301 -17.60 -14.20 19.42
N ALA A 302 -16.40 -14.31 18.85
CA ALA A 302 -16.09 -13.72 17.57
C ALA A 302 -17.02 -14.26 16.46
N ILE A 303 -17.24 -15.59 16.41
CA ILE A 303 -18.17 -16.22 15.47
C ILE A 303 -19.60 -15.73 15.68
N ARG A 304 -20.03 -15.60 16.94
CA ARG A 304 -21.35 -15.08 17.28
C ARG A 304 -21.57 -13.69 16.69
N ILE A 305 -20.64 -12.77 16.90
CA ILE A 305 -20.73 -11.41 16.38
C ILE A 305 -20.61 -11.39 14.85
N TRP A 306 -19.66 -12.13 14.30
CA TRP A 306 -19.41 -12.19 12.84
C TRP A 306 -20.61 -12.71 12.06
N ARG A 307 -21.29 -13.73 12.58
CA ARG A 307 -22.51 -14.31 12.00
C ARG A 307 -23.80 -13.62 12.49
N GLN A 308 -23.68 -12.56 13.29
CA GLN A 308 -24.79 -11.79 13.86
C GLN A 308 -25.81 -12.66 14.62
N LEU A 309 -25.31 -13.59 15.42
CA LEU A 309 -26.10 -14.54 16.19
C LEU A 309 -26.47 -13.97 17.56
N GLU A 310 -27.68 -14.25 18.02
CA GLU A 310 -28.24 -13.67 19.24
C GLU A 310 -27.62 -14.23 20.52
N SER A 311 -27.03 -15.43 20.48
CA SER A 311 -26.50 -16.10 21.66
C SER A 311 -25.30 -17.00 21.38
N ARG A 312 -24.53 -17.30 22.44
CA ARG A 312 -23.44 -18.27 22.40
C ARG A 312 -23.94 -19.66 21.99
N THR A 313 -25.11 -20.04 22.46
CA THR A 313 -25.81 -21.28 22.08
C THR A 313 -26.02 -21.34 20.57
N ALA A 314 -26.53 -20.26 19.95
CA ALA A 314 -26.69 -20.18 18.51
C ALA A 314 -25.36 -20.28 17.75
N ALA A 315 -24.28 -19.70 18.27
CA ALA A 315 -22.94 -19.83 17.70
C ALA A 315 -22.45 -21.29 17.68
N LEU A 316 -22.62 -22.02 18.78
CA LEU A 316 -22.27 -23.44 18.85
C LEU A 316 -23.09 -24.29 17.87
N VAL A 317 -24.40 -24.05 17.79
CA VAL A 317 -25.27 -24.74 16.81
C VAL A 317 -24.84 -24.43 15.37
N SER A 318 -24.45 -23.19 15.07
CA SER A 318 -23.95 -22.80 13.75
C SER A 318 -22.62 -23.46 13.36
N LEU A 319 -21.90 -24.02 14.33
CA LEU A 319 -20.68 -24.82 14.15
C LEU A 319 -20.99 -26.33 14.13
N GLY A 320 -22.26 -26.72 14.05
CA GLY A 320 -22.68 -28.12 14.02
C GLY A 320 -22.56 -28.84 15.36
N ILE A 321 -22.41 -28.11 16.48
CA ILE A 321 -22.38 -28.70 17.82
C ILE A 321 -23.81 -28.98 18.29
N ASN A 322 -24.11 -30.26 18.53
CA ASN A 322 -25.40 -30.67 19.09
C ASN A 322 -25.41 -30.50 20.61
N ILE A 323 -26.20 -29.55 21.09
CA ILE A 323 -26.27 -29.17 22.51
C ILE A 323 -26.99 -30.24 23.34
N GLU A 324 -27.99 -30.93 22.78
CA GLU A 324 -28.73 -32.00 23.47
C GLU A 324 -27.81 -33.18 23.78
N ILE A 325 -26.89 -33.52 22.86
CA ILE A 325 -25.86 -34.55 23.07
C ILE A 325 -24.86 -34.12 24.15
N LEU A 326 -24.49 -32.84 24.17
CA LEU A 326 -23.61 -32.26 25.18
C LEU A 326 -24.23 -32.28 26.58
N GLU A 327 -25.54 -32.07 26.68
CA GLU A 327 -26.27 -32.11 27.94
C GLU A 327 -26.51 -33.52 28.46
N ALA A 328 -26.86 -34.45 27.57
CA ALA A 328 -27.05 -35.86 27.91
C ALA A 328 -25.71 -36.56 28.27
N GLY A 329 -24.63 -36.20 27.58
CA GLY A 329 -23.29 -36.78 27.74
C GLY A 329 -22.40 -36.10 28.77
N LYS A 330 -22.92 -35.21 29.64
CA LYS A 330 -22.12 -34.45 30.62
C LYS A 330 -21.24 -35.32 31.53
N ASN A 331 -21.65 -36.57 31.76
CA ASN A 331 -20.94 -37.53 32.61
C ASN A 331 -20.09 -38.54 31.82
N GLU A 332 -20.03 -38.42 30.49
CA GLU A 332 -19.28 -39.31 29.60
C GLU A 332 -18.04 -38.62 29.01
N PRO A 333 -16.83 -38.91 29.52
CA PRO A 333 -15.61 -38.23 29.09
C PRO A 333 -15.35 -38.32 27.58
N ALA A 334 -15.72 -39.44 26.94
CA ALA A 334 -15.52 -39.65 25.50
C ALA A 334 -16.37 -38.69 24.64
N VAL A 335 -17.62 -38.44 25.05
CA VAL A 335 -18.53 -37.52 24.34
C VAL A 335 -18.01 -36.08 24.43
N LEU A 336 -17.53 -35.67 25.61
CA LEU A 336 -16.95 -34.35 25.83
C LEU A 336 -15.67 -34.13 25.01
N ILE A 337 -14.78 -35.13 24.93
CA ILE A 337 -13.53 -35.06 24.14
C ILE A 337 -13.85 -34.93 22.65
N ASN A 338 -14.76 -35.77 22.13
CA ASN A 338 -15.13 -35.73 20.71
C ASN A 338 -15.79 -34.41 20.33
N THR A 339 -16.66 -33.89 21.19
CA THR A 339 -17.34 -32.61 20.95
C THR A 339 -16.35 -31.44 20.99
N ALA A 340 -15.39 -31.46 21.92
CA ALA A 340 -14.32 -30.48 21.97
C ALA A 340 -13.45 -30.53 20.70
N ALA A 341 -13.08 -31.72 20.22
CA ALA A 341 -12.30 -31.88 19.00
C ALA A 341 -13.05 -31.40 17.74
N GLN A 342 -14.37 -31.63 17.67
CA GLN A 342 -15.22 -31.09 16.61
C GLN A 342 -15.25 -29.55 16.68
N LEU A 343 -15.51 -28.99 17.86
CA LEU A 343 -15.54 -27.54 18.07
C LEU A 343 -14.22 -26.89 17.67
N ASP A 344 -13.08 -27.48 18.05
CA ASP A 344 -11.75 -26.97 17.73
C ASP A 344 -11.53 -26.95 16.22
N ARG A 345 -11.94 -27.99 15.50
CA ARG A 345 -11.85 -28.05 14.04
C ARG A 345 -12.65 -26.93 13.38
N GLU A 346 -13.92 -26.79 13.74
CA GLU A 346 -14.84 -25.82 13.14
C GLU A 346 -14.44 -24.38 13.43
N ILE A 347 -13.97 -24.11 14.66
CA ILE A 347 -13.43 -22.80 15.03
C ILE A 347 -12.17 -22.48 14.21
N LEU A 348 -11.21 -23.41 14.09
CA LEU A 348 -9.99 -23.17 13.34
C LEU A 348 -10.27 -22.98 11.84
N ASP A 349 -11.23 -23.73 11.29
CA ASP A 349 -11.68 -23.55 9.91
C ASP A 349 -12.35 -22.19 9.67
N PHE A 350 -13.12 -21.69 10.64
CA PHE A 350 -13.64 -20.33 10.59
C PHE A 350 -12.52 -19.28 10.60
N VAL A 351 -11.56 -19.38 11.53
CA VAL A 351 -10.47 -18.39 11.66
C VAL A 351 -9.60 -18.35 10.40
N ARG A 352 -9.33 -19.50 9.78
CA ARG A 352 -8.60 -19.59 8.48
C ARG A 352 -9.27 -18.79 7.36
N ARG A 353 -10.60 -18.62 7.41
CA ARG A 353 -11.37 -17.91 6.39
C ARG A 353 -11.50 -16.41 6.66
N ILE A 354 -11.27 -15.94 7.89
CA ILE A 354 -11.41 -14.52 8.23
C ILE A 354 -10.67 -13.59 7.25
N PRO A 355 -9.37 -13.79 6.94
CA PRO A 355 -8.66 -12.88 6.03
C PRO A 355 -9.22 -12.86 4.60
N ILE A 356 -9.97 -13.89 4.21
CA ILE A 356 -10.57 -14.04 2.89
C ILE A 356 -11.98 -13.42 2.87
N ASP A 357 -12.76 -13.67 3.92
CA ASP A 357 -14.16 -13.26 4.01
C ASP A 357 -14.35 -11.84 4.58
N TYR A 358 -13.29 -11.22 5.08
CA TYR A 358 -13.32 -9.88 5.62
C TYR A 358 -13.59 -8.84 4.51
N LYS A 359 -14.63 -8.04 4.70
CA LYS A 359 -15.13 -7.01 3.77
C LYS A 359 -15.28 -5.66 4.48
N GLU A 360 -14.53 -5.44 5.57
CA GLU A 360 -14.49 -4.17 6.31
C GLU A 360 -15.84 -3.74 6.92
N LEU A 361 -16.79 -4.69 7.04
CA LEU A 361 -18.11 -4.43 7.62
C LEU A 361 -18.00 -4.26 9.14
N ASP A 362 -18.81 -3.37 9.71
CA ASP A 362 -18.73 -3.01 11.14
C ASP A 362 -18.82 -4.23 12.06
N TYR A 363 -19.75 -5.16 11.80
CA TYR A 363 -19.89 -6.36 12.60
C TYR A 363 -18.69 -7.32 12.48
N GLN A 364 -17.98 -7.34 11.34
CA GLN A 364 -16.76 -8.13 11.17
C GLN A 364 -15.61 -7.51 11.97
N ARG A 365 -15.50 -6.18 11.94
CA ARG A 365 -14.52 -5.43 12.73
C ARG A 365 -14.76 -5.58 14.23
N GLU A 366 -16.00 -5.46 14.68
CA GLU A 366 -16.38 -5.68 16.07
C GLU A 366 -16.12 -7.14 16.50
N ALA A 367 -16.38 -8.12 15.63
CA ALA A 367 -16.07 -9.52 15.91
C ALA A 367 -14.57 -9.76 16.10
N ALA A 368 -13.73 -9.21 15.20
CA ALA A 368 -12.28 -9.31 15.30
C ALA A 368 -11.74 -8.55 16.52
N LEU A 369 -12.31 -7.40 16.86
CA LEU A 369 -11.93 -6.63 18.04
C LEU A 369 -12.32 -7.35 19.35
N ALA A 370 -13.52 -7.93 19.41
CA ALA A 370 -13.96 -8.75 20.54
C ALA A 370 -13.07 -9.98 20.71
N LEU A 371 -12.64 -10.60 19.60
CA LEU A 371 -11.65 -11.68 19.62
C LEU A 371 -10.36 -11.21 20.29
N VAL A 372 -9.79 -10.08 19.87
CA VAL A 372 -8.56 -9.52 20.47
C VAL A 372 -8.76 -9.24 21.95
N GLN A 373 -9.86 -8.56 22.32
CA GLN A 373 -10.17 -8.21 23.71
C GLN A 373 -10.21 -9.45 24.60
N LEU A 374 -10.97 -10.47 24.21
CA LEU A 374 -11.15 -11.68 24.99
C LEU A 374 -9.90 -12.57 25.00
N TRP A 375 -9.22 -12.69 23.86
CA TRP A 375 -8.00 -13.49 23.73
C TRP A 375 -6.86 -12.93 24.58
N ARG A 376 -6.67 -11.60 24.54
CA ARG A 376 -5.67 -10.90 25.37
C ARG A 376 -6.15 -10.57 26.78
N GLN A 377 -7.37 -10.96 27.14
CA GLN A 377 -7.98 -10.71 28.45
C GLN A 377 -7.98 -9.22 28.86
N GLN A 378 -8.24 -8.33 27.91
CA GLN A 378 -8.36 -6.90 28.15
C GLN A 378 -9.70 -6.60 28.83
N ALA A 379 -9.67 -5.75 29.86
CA ALA A 379 -10.87 -5.44 30.64
C ALA A 379 -11.87 -4.58 29.86
N THR A 380 -11.38 -3.73 28.96
CA THR A 380 -12.21 -2.81 28.17
C THR A 380 -11.87 -2.85 26.69
N LYS A 381 -12.79 -2.34 25.87
CA LYS A 381 -12.61 -2.19 24.41
C LYS A 381 -11.46 -1.23 24.10
N GLU A 382 -11.30 -0.17 24.87
CA GLU A 382 -10.25 0.83 24.71
C GLU A 382 -8.86 0.23 24.94
N GLN A 383 -8.72 -0.68 25.91
CA GLN A 383 -7.47 -1.41 26.13
C GLN A 383 -7.14 -2.34 24.96
N ALA A 384 -8.14 -3.00 24.37
CA ALA A 384 -7.96 -3.81 23.17
C ALA A 384 -7.55 -2.97 21.96
N ILE A 385 -8.18 -1.81 21.76
CA ILE A 385 -7.80 -0.83 20.73
C ILE A 385 -6.36 -0.36 20.93
N GLN A 386 -5.98 0.03 22.14
CA GLN A 386 -4.61 0.47 22.43
C GLN A 386 -3.58 -0.63 22.17
N SER A 387 -3.93 -1.89 22.48
CA SER A 387 -3.10 -3.04 22.19
C SER A 387 -2.93 -3.28 20.67
N LEU A 388 -3.97 -3.06 19.87
CA LEU A 388 -3.89 -3.15 18.40
C LEU A 388 -3.12 -1.99 17.77
N VAL A 389 -3.22 -0.79 18.34
CA VAL A 389 -2.40 0.36 17.93
C VAL A 389 -0.92 0.03 18.10
N GLU A 390 -0.55 -0.63 19.20
CA GLU A 390 0.84 -1.06 19.40
C GLU A 390 1.26 -2.14 18.38
N ASP A 391 0.41 -3.14 18.10
CA ASP A 391 0.69 -4.12 17.04
C ASP A 391 0.92 -3.44 15.69
N LEU A 392 0.10 -2.44 15.35
CA LEU A 392 0.21 -1.69 14.10
C LEU A 392 1.53 -0.92 14.02
N LYS A 393 1.97 -0.31 15.13
CA LYS A 393 3.30 0.34 15.19
C LYS A 393 4.42 -0.66 14.98
N GLN A 394 4.38 -1.79 15.69
CA GLN A 394 5.40 -2.83 15.55
C GLN A 394 5.45 -3.37 14.13
N MET A 395 4.29 -3.62 13.51
CA MET A 395 4.19 -4.08 12.11
C MET A 395 4.81 -3.09 11.12
N ASN A 396 4.64 -1.79 11.35
CA ASN A 396 5.22 -0.74 10.48
C ASN A 396 6.76 -0.64 10.61
N LEU A 397 7.32 -1.01 11.76
CA LEU A 397 8.76 -0.96 12.03
C LEU A 397 9.46 -2.31 11.79
N ALA A 398 8.69 -3.38 11.68
CA ALA A 398 9.19 -4.74 11.59
C ALA A 398 9.98 -4.99 10.29
N ARG A 399 11.04 -5.80 10.42
CA ARG A 399 11.79 -6.27 9.24
C ARG A 399 10.94 -7.31 8.49
N LYS A 400 11.00 -7.29 7.17
CA LYS A 400 10.33 -8.28 6.31
C LYS A 400 10.66 -9.71 6.78
N GLY A 401 9.63 -10.47 7.14
CA GLY A 401 9.75 -11.86 7.60
C GLY A 401 10.00 -12.06 9.10
N SER A 402 10.05 -10.99 9.92
CA SER A 402 10.05 -11.14 11.38
C SER A 402 8.66 -11.55 11.91
N LEU A 403 8.58 -11.96 13.18
CA LEU A 403 7.32 -12.36 13.82
C LEU A 403 6.33 -11.18 13.92
N GLU A 404 6.87 -9.99 14.16
CA GLU A 404 6.14 -8.75 14.33
C GLU A 404 5.67 -8.17 12.99
N ALA A 405 6.27 -8.61 11.88
CA ALA A 405 5.88 -8.16 10.54
C ALA A 405 4.44 -8.58 10.21
N PRO A 406 3.77 -7.84 9.29
CA PRO A 406 2.51 -8.29 8.73
C PRO A 406 2.65 -9.75 8.24
N PRO A 407 1.78 -10.67 8.68
CA PRO A 407 1.83 -12.04 8.24
C PRO A 407 1.62 -12.13 6.73
N ILE A 408 2.24 -13.12 6.10
CA ILE A 408 2.15 -13.33 4.66
C ILE A 408 0.67 -13.60 4.32
N PRO A 409 0.07 -12.85 3.39
CA PRO A 409 -1.31 -13.10 2.97
C PRO A 409 -1.49 -14.57 2.55
N PHE A 410 -2.53 -15.22 3.10
CA PHE A 410 -2.81 -16.62 2.78
C PHE A 410 -3.23 -16.72 1.31
N ALA A 411 -2.50 -17.48 0.50
CA ALA A 411 -2.90 -17.78 -0.86
C ALA A 411 -4.05 -18.80 -0.82
N TYR A 412 -5.17 -18.53 -1.49
CA TYR A 412 -6.23 -19.51 -1.65
C TYR A 412 -5.75 -20.58 -2.66
N PRO A 413 -5.54 -21.85 -2.26
CA PRO A 413 -5.45 -22.90 -3.26
C PRO A 413 -6.83 -22.99 -3.91
N GLN A 414 -6.94 -22.63 -5.19
CA GLN A 414 -8.15 -22.93 -5.95
C GLN A 414 -8.47 -24.41 -5.77
N GLN A 415 -9.73 -24.72 -5.48
CA GLN A 415 -10.14 -26.10 -5.26
C GLN A 415 -9.89 -26.88 -6.55
N ARG A 416 -8.86 -27.72 -6.50
CA ARG A 416 -8.47 -28.55 -7.63
C ARG A 416 -9.61 -29.53 -7.96
N PRO A 417 -10.02 -29.65 -9.23
CA PRO A 417 -10.93 -30.70 -9.65
C PRO A 417 -10.30 -32.09 -9.44
N GLU A 418 -11.14 -33.10 -9.15
CA GLU A 418 -10.68 -34.49 -9.01
C GLU A 418 -9.95 -34.99 -10.26
N ARG A 419 -10.32 -34.48 -11.45
CA ARG A 419 -9.71 -34.80 -12.73
C ARG A 419 -9.53 -33.57 -13.60
N TRP A 420 -8.35 -33.45 -14.20
CA TRP A 420 -8.06 -32.42 -15.20
C TRP A 420 -8.59 -32.80 -16.58
N THR A 421 -9.13 -31.82 -17.28
CA THR A 421 -9.52 -31.83 -18.69
C THR A 421 -8.97 -30.58 -19.37
N PRO A 422 -8.86 -30.54 -20.70
CA PRO A 422 -8.48 -29.31 -21.41
C PRO A 422 -9.28 -28.07 -21.01
N ASP A 423 -10.57 -28.26 -20.66
CA ASP A 423 -11.51 -27.17 -20.38
C ASP A 423 -11.53 -26.68 -18.92
N ASN A 424 -10.85 -27.36 -17.99
CA ASN A 424 -10.95 -27.05 -16.56
C ASN A 424 -9.60 -26.72 -15.90
N LEU A 425 -8.55 -26.49 -16.70
CA LEU A 425 -7.21 -26.21 -16.18
C LEU A 425 -7.18 -24.89 -15.39
N GLN A 426 -6.60 -24.96 -14.20
CA GLN A 426 -6.43 -23.82 -13.30
C GLN A 426 -4.93 -23.50 -13.19
N MET A 427 -4.49 -22.37 -13.74
CA MET A 427 -3.06 -22.03 -13.91
C MET A 427 -2.25 -22.13 -12.62
N HIS A 428 -2.80 -21.67 -11.50
CA HIS A 428 -2.10 -21.66 -10.22
C HIS A 428 -2.36 -22.89 -9.35
N ALA A 429 -3.23 -23.80 -9.80
CA ALA A 429 -3.49 -25.03 -9.07
C ALA A 429 -2.35 -26.04 -9.30
N PRO A 430 -2.01 -26.83 -8.27
CA PRO A 430 -1.05 -27.91 -8.42
C PRO A 430 -1.59 -28.99 -9.37
N ILE A 431 -0.73 -29.53 -10.24
CA ILE A 431 -1.13 -30.55 -11.23
C ILE A 431 -1.53 -31.85 -10.51
N ILE A 432 -0.85 -32.21 -9.42
CA ILE A 432 -1.07 -33.43 -8.62
C ILE A 432 -1.43 -33.08 -7.16
N PRO A 433 -2.00 -34.01 -6.36
CA PRO A 433 -2.46 -33.67 -5.01
C PRO A 433 -1.24 -33.37 -4.14
N ASP A 434 -1.30 -32.29 -3.37
CA ASP A 434 -0.18 -31.82 -2.53
C ASP A 434 1.13 -31.59 -3.31
N GLY A 435 1.05 -31.46 -4.64
CA GLY A 435 2.21 -31.23 -5.51
C GLY A 435 2.65 -29.78 -5.55
N THR A 436 3.87 -29.56 -6.02
CA THR A 436 4.47 -28.22 -6.14
C THR A 436 4.41 -27.66 -7.56
N PHE A 437 4.31 -28.53 -8.57
CA PHE A 437 4.22 -28.13 -9.98
C PHE A 437 2.81 -27.70 -10.35
N THR A 438 2.72 -26.61 -11.12
CA THR A 438 1.46 -25.95 -11.49
C THR A 438 1.21 -25.97 -13.00
N TRP A 439 -0.05 -25.76 -13.40
CA TRP A 439 -0.41 -25.63 -14.80
C TRP A 439 0.24 -24.43 -15.49
N ALA A 440 0.53 -23.35 -14.75
CA ALA A 440 1.25 -22.20 -15.26
C ALA A 440 2.67 -22.58 -15.71
N GLU A 441 3.37 -23.44 -14.96
CA GLU A 441 4.71 -23.92 -15.36
C GLU A 441 4.61 -24.85 -16.58
N ALA A 442 3.62 -25.75 -16.60
CA ALA A 442 3.47 -26.70 -17.71
C ALA A 442 3.07 -26.02 -19.03
N THR A 443 2.20 -25.00 -18.98
CA THR A 443 1.58 -24.36 -20.16
C THR A 443 2.19 -23.00 -20.50
N ARG A 444 3.27 -22.62 -19.82
CA ARG A 444 3.91 -21.29 -19.95
C ARG A 444 2.88 -20.17 -19.71
N ALA A 445 2.23 -20.22 -18.56
CA ALA A 445 1.17 -19.31 -18.12
C ALA A 445 0.00 -19.20 -19.10
N GLY A 446 -0.40 -20.33 -19.70
CA GLY A 446 -1.53 -20.41 -20.62
C GLY A 446 -1.22 -20.06 -22.08
N ILE A 447 0.04 -19.78 -22.43
CA ILE A 447 0.44 -19.56 -23.82
C ILE A 447 0.27 -20.84 -24.65
N TYR A 448 0.56 -22.00 -24.06
CA TYR A 448 0.45 -23.30 -24.70
C TYR A 448 -0.55 -24.18 -23.96
N MET A 449 -1.83 -24.02 -24.29
CA MET A 449 -2.90 -24.84 -23.73
C MET A 449 -2.93 -26.22 -24.41
N PRO A 450 -2.98 -27.33 -23.65
CA PRO A 450 -3.20 -28.66 -24.22
C PRO A 450 -4.62 -28.75 -24.78
N THR A 451 -4.75 -29.24 -26.00
CA THR A 451 -6.03 -29.28 -26.73
C THR A 451 -6.76 -30.61 -26.55
N ASP A 452 -6.11 -31.62 -25.99
CA ASP A 452 -6.68 -32.95 -25.82
C ASP A 452 -6.32 -33.59 -24.47
N ILE A 453 -7.11 -34.59 -24.10
CA ILE A 453 -6.98 -35.30 -22.83
C ILE A 453 -5.71 -36.15 -22.76
N ALA A 454 -5.14 -36.57 -23.89
CA ALA A 454 -3.94 -37.40 -23.90
C ALA A 454 -2.73 -36.58 -23.46
N THR A 455 -2.59 -35.34 -23.95
CA THR A 455 -1.57 -34.39 -23.49
C THR A 455 -1.76 -34.00 -22.03
N VAL A 456 -2.99 -33.73 -21.59
CA VAL A 456 -3.29 -33.46 -20.17
C VAL A 456 -2.82 -34.62 -19.28
N ASN A 457 -3.16 -35.86 -19.62
CA ASN A 457 -2.73 -37.04 -18.88
C ASN A 457 -1.21 -37.25 -18.93
N ALA A 458 -0.55 -36.87 -20.03
CA ALA A 458 0.90 -36.93 -20.18
C ALA A 458 1.62 -35.94 -19.26
N ILE A 459 1.10 -34.71 -19.16
CA ILE A 459 1.58 -33.68 -18.22
C ILE A 459 1.41 -34.16 -16.78
N VAL A 460 0.23 -34.69 -16.42
CA VAL A 460 -0.01 -35.24 -15.06
C VAL A 460 0.99 -36.36 -14.74
N ARG A 461 1.23 -37.30 -15.67
CA ARG A 461 2.16 -38.41 -15.47
C ARG A 461 3.59 -37.95 -15.23
N ILE A 462 4.12 -36.99 -16.01
CA ILE A 462 5.47 -36.48 -15.78
C ILE A 462 5.53 -35.64 -14.49
N ALA A 463 4.46 -34.92 -14.11
CA ALA A 463 4.41 -34.19 -12.85
C ALA A 463 4.55 -35.12 -11.63
N GLU A 464 3.88 -36.28 -11.62
CA GLU A 464 4.03 -37.30 -10.56
C GLU A 464 5.45 -37.86 -10.46
N LEU A 465 6.15 -38.00 -11.59
CA LEU A 465 7.54 -38.46 -11.61
C LEU A 465 8.50 -37.35 -11.17
N ALA A 466 8.27 -36.12 -11.63
CA ALA A 466 9.07 -34.95 -11.29
C ALA A 466 8.97 -34.62 -9.81
N GLU A 467 7.79 -34.73 -9.18
CA GLU A 467 7.62 -34.47 -7.74
C GLU A 467 8.46 -35.46 -6.91
N ARG A 468 8.48 -36.73 -7.31
CA ARG A 468 9.34 -37.74 -6.68
C ARG A 468 10.83 -37.45 -6.86
N ALA A 469 11.24 -36.98 -8.04
CA ALA A 469 12.62 -36.57 -8.29
C ALA A 469 13.01 -35.34 -7.45
N ARG A 470 12.14 -34.34 -7.37
CA ARG A 470 12.28 -33.13 -6.55
C ARG A 470 12.45 -33.49 -5.07
N ALA A 471 11.56 -34.34 -4.54
CA ALA A 471 11.64 -34.82 -3.17
C ALA A 471 12.96 -35.56 -2.89
N ARG A 472 13.42 -36.40 -3.83
CA ARG A 472 14.69 -37.14 -3.69
C ARG A 472 15.92 -36.22 -3.71
N LEU A 473 15.91 -35.19 -4.54
CA LEU A 473 16.99 -34.21 -4.63
C LEU A 473 16.99 -33.21 -3.47
N GLY A 474 15.85 -33.01 -2.80
CA GLY A 474 15.70 -32.01 -1.74
C GLY A 474 15.93 -30.59 -2.25
N ARG A 475 15.59 -30.32 -3.53
CA ARG A 475 15.80 -29.05 -4.22
C ARG A 475 14.60 -28.71 -5.09
N CYS A 476 14.30 -27.42 -5.22
CA CYS A 476 13.29 -26.92 -6.14
C CYS A 476 13.72 -27.12 -7.60
N PHE A 477 12.76 -27.40 -8.47
CA PHE A 477 12.97 -27.46 -9.91
C PHE A 477 12.50 -26.13 -10.50
N TYR A 478 13.37 -25.44 -11.22
CA TYR A 478 13.03 -24.24 -11.96
C TYR A 478 12.76 -24.62 -13.41
N ILE A 479 11.48 -24.65 -13.79
CA ILE A 479 11.04 -25.10 -15.11
C ILE A 479 11.41 -24.06 -16.16
N ILE A 480 12.14 -24.50 -17.19
CA ILE A 480 12.46 -23.70 -18.38
C ILE A 480 11.45 -23.97 -19.48
N ASP A 481 11.23 -25.25 -19.80
CA ASP A 481 10.28 -25.69 -20.82
C ASP A 481 9.60 -27.00 -20.41
N TRP A 482 8.32 -27.13 -20.76
CA TRP A 482 7.53 -28.33 -20.48
C TRP A 482 6.64 -28.72 -21.65
N TYR A 483 5.53 -28.02 -21.90
CA TYR A 483 4.65 -28.32 -23.03
C TYR A 483 4.61 -27.17 -24.04
N TYR A 484 4.69 -27.51 -25.32
CA TYR A 484 4.43 -26.62 -26.44
C TYR A 484 3.87 -27.41 -27.64
N PRO A 485 2.86 -26.89 -28.36
CA PRO A 485 2.26 -27.60 -29.49
C PRO A 485 3.23 -27.70 -30.67
N ARG A 486 3.07 -28.72 -31.52
CA ARG A 486 3.96 -28.99 -32.67
C ARG A 486 4.10 -27.84 -33.67
N ASN A 487 3.09 -26.96 -33.75
CA ASN A 487 3.07 -25.81 -34.66
C ASN A 487 3.45 -24.50 -33.96
N SER A 488 4.04 -24.54 -32.76
CA SER A 488 4.53 -23.34 -32.08
C SER A 488 5.79 -22.81 -32.78
N ASP A 489 5.91 -21.49 -32.85
CA ASP A 489 7.01 -20.75 -33.52
C ASP A 489 8.37 -20.85 -32.79
N HIS A 490 8.59 -21.92 -32.01
CA HIS A 490 9.81 -22.19 -31.25
C HIS A 490 10.96 -22.63 -32.18
N ARG A 491 11.37 -21.72 -33.06
CA ARG A 491 12.48 -21.84 -34.02
C ARG A 491 13.88 -21.79 -33.37
N GLN A 492 13.98 -21.87 -32.03
CA GLN A 492 15.26 -21.75 -31.31
C GLN A 492 15.72 -23.01 -30.56
N SER A 493 14.94 -24.09 -30.55
CA SER A 493 15.43 -25.41 -30.08
C SER A 493 15.70 -26.32 -31.28
N SER A 494 16.88 -26.92 -31.30
CA SER A 494 17.47 -27.60 -32.46
C SER A 494 16.78 -28.89 -32.93
N HIS A 495 15.61 -29.28 -32.39
CA HIS A 495 14.97 -30.57 -32.72
C HIS A 495 13.42 -30.53 -32.72
N PRO A 496 12.77 -29.95 -33.75
CA PRO A 496 11.33 -29.67 -33.73
C PRO A 496 10.41 -30.89 -33.99
N GLU A 497 10.88 -31.93 -34.67
CA GLU A 497 9.94 -32.87 -35.33
C GLU A 497 9.59 -34.13 -34.50
N ASN A 498 10.26 -34.37 -33.36
CA ASN A 498 10.02 -35.53 -32.49
C ASN A 498 10.08 -35.21 -30.97
N SER A 499 9.86 -33.96 -30.60
CA SER A 499 10.02 -33.51 -29.22
C SER A 499 8.90 -34.03 -28.31
N ARG A 500 9.28 -34.77 -27.27
CA ARG A 500 8.38 -35.26 -26.19
C ARG A 500 7.68 -34.10 -25.46
N HIS A 501 8.20 -32.88 -25.56
CA HIS A 501 7.50 -31.68 -25.08
C HIS A 501 6.16 -31.45 -25.77
N ALA A 502 6.01 -31.82 -27.06
CA ALA A 502 4.72 -31.73 -27.74
C ALA A 502 3.71 -32.81 -27.31
N VAL A 503 4.18 -33.88 -26.68
CA VAL A 503 3.33 -34.87 -25.99
C VAL A 503 2.93 -34.35 -24.61
N GLY A 504 3.71 -33.42 -24.03
CA GLY A 504 3.50 -32.84 -22.70
C GLY A 504 4.18 -33.62 -21.57
N ASP A 505 4.96 -34.65 -21.87
CA ASP A 505 5.60 -35.50 -20.86
C ASP A 505 7.13 -35.37 -20.78
N ALA A 506 7.65 -34.20 -21.14
CA ALA A 506 9.05 -33.82 -20.97
C ALA A 506 9.20 -32.48 -20.28
N ILE A 507 10.27 -32.33 -19.51
CA ILE A 507 10.61 -31.13 -18.74
C ILE A 507 12.09 -30.82 -18.92
N VAL A 508 12.41 -29.56 -19.19
CA VAL A 508 13.75 -28.99 -19.04
C VAL A 508 13.74 -28.08 -17.83
N PHE A 509 14.69 -28.26 -16.92
CA PHE A 509 14.78 -27.50 -15.68
C PHE A 509 16.22 -27.34 -15.20
N TYR A 510 16.41 -26.47 -14.22
CA TYR A 510 17.63 -26.41 -13.41
C TYR A 510 17.30 -26.43 -11.92
N CYS A 511 18.33 -26.69 -11.09
CA CYS A 511 18.24 -26.65 -9.64
C CYS A 511 19.34 -25.75 -9.09
N ASP A 512 18.99 -24.83 -8.20
CA ASP A 512 19.98 -23.96 -7.55
C ASP A 512 21.03 -24.78 -6.79
N GLY A 513 22.30 -24.42 -7.04
CA GLY A 513 23.47 -25.05 -6.41
C GLY A 513 23.84 -26.43 -6.95
N LEU A 514 23.19 -26.93 -8.01
CA LEU A 514 23.54 -28.21 -8.67
C LEU A 514 23.80 -28.02 -10.16
N SER A 515 24.86 -28.65 -10.67
CA SER A 515 25.09 -28.81 -12.10
C SER A 515 24.21 -29.92 -12.69
N ALA A 516 23.96 -29.87 -14.00
CA ALA A 516 23.23 -30.91 -14.72
C ALA A 516 23.91 -32.28 -14.60
N ASN A 517 25.24 -32.33 -14.49
CA ASN A 517 25.98 -33.56 -14.22
C ASN A 517 25.61 -34.17 -12.86
N GLN A 518 25.57 -33.36 -11.80
CA GLN A 518 25.21 -33.82 -10.46
C GLN A 518 23.76 -34.32 -10.43
N VAL A 519 22.83 -33.57 -11.03
CA VAL A 519 21.42 -33.99 -11.13
C VAL A 519 21.31 -35.28 -11.93
N TYR A 520 21.96 -35.36 -13.09
CA TYR A 520 21.96 -36.53 -13.96
C TYR A 520 22.49 -37.77 -13.21
N TRP A 521 23.67 -37.70 -12.60
CA TRP A 521 24.25 -38.87 -11.92
C TRP A 521 23.43 -39.32 -10.72
N PHE A 522 22.79 -38.39 -10.03
CA PHE A 522 21.92 -38.70 -8.89
C PHE A 522 20.61 -39.37 -9.32
N LEU A 523 20.00 -38.90 -10.42
CA LEU A 523 18.75 -39.44 -10.93
C LEU A 523 18.92 -40.69 -11.81
N ASP A 524 20.06 -40.85 -12.49
CA ASP A 524 20.28 -41.92 -13.48
C ASP A 524 19.89 -43.31 -12.97
N PRO A 525 20.32 -43.78 -11.77
CA PRO A 525 20.00 -45.13 -11.31
C PRO A 525 18.50 -45.38 -11.15
N TRP A 526 17.72 -44.34 -10.81
CA TRP A 526 16.32 -44.44 -10.43
C TRP A 526 15.34 -43.99 -11.52
N TRP A 527 15.72 -43.03 -12.38
CA TRP A 527 14.80 -42.40 -13.32
C TRP A 527 14.32 -43.37 -14.41
N PRO A 528 13.01 -43.62 -14.54
CA PRO A 528 12.48 -44.67 -15.41
C PRO A 528 12.43 -44.29 -16.89
N GLY A 529 12.30 -42.99 -17.21
CA GLY A 529 12.15 -42.50 -18.57
C GLY A 529 13.44 -41.95 -19.18
N GLY A 530 13.32 -40.93 -20.05
CA GLY A 530 14.46 -40.24 -20.62
C GLY A 530 15.09 -39.28 -19.62
N LEU A 531 16.43 -39.28 -19.56
CA LEU A 531 17.23 -38.38 -18.73
C LEU A 531 18.38 -37.86 -19.58
N GLY A 532 18.56 -36.55 -19.61
CA GLY A 532 19.57 -35.90 -20.44
C GLY A 532 20.18 -34.67 -19.77
N ARG A 533 21.31 -34.23 -20.32
CA ARG A 533 22.03 -33.02 -19.92
C ARG A 533 22.64 -32.34 -21.13
N TYR A 534 22.79 -31.03 -21.06
CA TYR A 534 23.35 -30.20 -22.13
C TYR A 534 24.78 -29.78 -21.80
N THR A 535 25.69 -29.95 -22.75
CA THR A 535 27.11 -29.60 -22.66
C THR A 535 27.31 -28.10 -22.75
N ASP A 536 26.59 -27.44 -23.66
CA ASP A 536 26.61 -25.97 -23.81
C ASP A 536 25.84 -25.24 -22.69
N TYR A 537 24.97 -25.95 -21.96
CA TYR A 537 24.18 -25.40 -20.85
C TYR A 537 24.34 -26.26 -19.59
N PRO A 538 25.43 -26.08 -18.83
CA PRO A 538 25.88 -27.03 -17.79
C PRO A 538 24.95 -27.15 -16.56
N TYR A 539 23.91 -26.31 -16.48
CA TYR A 539 22.91 -26.34 -15.41
C TYR A 539 21.57 -26.94 -15.85
N LEU A 540 21.34 -27.09 -17.16
CA LEU A 540 20.07 -27.59 -17.69
C LEU A 540 20.04 -29.12 -17.71
N THR A 541 18.99 -29.66 -17.11
CA THR A 541 18.67 -31.08 -17.10
C THR A 541 17.38 -31.32 -17.87
N TYR A 542 17.35 -32.41 -18.63
CA TYR A 542 16.17 -32.88 -19.35
C TYR A 542 15.64 -34.16 -18.70
N ILE A 543 14.33 -34.24 -18.51
CA ILE A 543 13.63 -35.47 -18.12
C ILE A 543 12.38 -35.69 -18.97
N ASP A 544 12.01 -36.94 -19.21
CA ASP A 544 10.70 -37.29 -19.78
C ASP A 544 10.16 -38.61 -19.25
N ALA A 545 8.84 -38.83 -19.40
CA ALA A 545 8.11 -39.96 -18.81
C ALA A 545 7.90 -41.16 -19.77
N ARG A 546 8.83 -41.41 -20.70
CA ARG A 546 8.67 -42.54 -21.65
C ARG A 546 8.79 -43.87 -20.92
N SER A 547 8.23 -44.92 -21.49
CA SER A 547 8.17 -46.26 -20.86
C SER A 547 9.50 -47.03 -20.85
N TYR A 548 10.61 -46.42 -21.31
CA TYR A 548 11.92 -47.04 -21.34
C TYR A 548 13.03 -46.04 -20.99
N ARG A 549 14.13 -46.55 -20.42
CA ARG A 549 15.27 -45.70 -20.07
C ARG A 549 15.97 -45.21 -21.33
N SER A 550 16.22 -43.91 -21.39
CA SER A 550 16.96 -43.28 -22.48
C SER A 550 17.92 -42.24 -21.90
N ARG A 551 19.17 -42.19 -22.37
CA ARG A 551 20.27 -41.43 -21.76
C ARG A 551 21.04 -40.62 -22.80
N TRP A 552 21.09 -39.30 -22.59
CA TRP A 552 21.44 -38.33 -23.63
C TRP A 552 22.44 -37.34 -23.06
N VAL A 553 23.47 -37.03 -23.82
CA VAL A 553 24.39 -35.92 -23.57
C VAL A 553 24.37 -35.10 -24.84
N HIS A 554 23.84 -33.89 -24.76
CA HIS A 554 23.62 -33.02 -25.91
C HIS A 554 24.60 -31.88 -25.98
#